data_AF-A0A8H4VJS6-F1
#
_entry.id   AF-A0A8H4VJS6-F1
#
_cell.length_a   1.000
_cell.length_b   1.000
_cell.length_c   1.000
_cell.angle_alpha   90.00
_cell.angle_beta   90.00
_cell.angle_gamma   90.00
#
_symmetry.space_group_name_H-M   'P 1'
#
loop_
_entity.id
_entity.type
_entity.pdbx_description
1 polymer ?
#
loop_
_entity_poly.entity_id
_entity_poly.type
_entity_poly.pdbx_seq_one_letter_code
_entity_poly.pdbx_strand_id
1 'polypeptide(L)'
;MYADPSRKLYRALGMDVENLGKTPSNETKRSYLTMGALSNIAMSLWRGPIKNPSLIGKNGNISQLGGEFIFGPGSVCSFASRMRHTEDHTEVSELAKEAGIEI
;
A
#
# COMPACT_ATOMS: atom_id res chain seq x y z
N MET A 1 4.53 14.62 -3.63
CA MET A 1 4.06 13.27 -4.03
C MET A 1 4.22 13.15 -5.54
N TYR A 2 4.85 12.08 -6.02
CA TYR A 2 5.05 11.82 -7.45
C TYR A 2 4.26 10.57 -7.83
N ALA A 3 3.77 10.51 -9.07
CA ALA A 3 3.08 9.35 -9.61
C ALA A 3 3.64 9.01 -10.98
N ASP A 4 3.77 7.72 -11.27
CA ASP A 4 4.07 7.19 -12.61
C ASP A 4 2.79 6.55 -13.18
N PRO A 5 2.02 7.26 -14.02
CA PRO A 5 0.79 6.73 -14.61
C PRO A 5 1.04 5.49 -15.48
N SER A 6 2.28 5.29 -15.97
CA SER A 6 2.64 4.15 -16.80
C SER A 6 2.85 2.87 -15.99
N ARG A 7 2.99 2.98 -14.66
CA ARG A 7 3.30 1.87 -13.74
C ARG A 7 4.62 1.14 -14.06
N LYS A 8 5.51 1.76 -14.83
CA LYS A 8 6.82 1.18 -15.17
C LYS A 8 7.71 1.09 -13.94
N LEU A 9 7.72 2.12 -13.09
CA LEU A 9 8.46 2.09 -11.84
C LEU A 9 7.96 0.98 -10.90
N TYR A 10 6.64 0.82 -10.82
CA TYR A 10 6.00 -0.21 -10.00
C TYR A 10 6.50 -1.61 -10.36
N ARG A 11 6.48 -1.95 -11.66
CA ARG A 11 6.98 -3.21 -12.21
C ARG A 11 8.50 -3.35 -12.08
N ALA A 12 9.25 -2.27 -12.32
CA ALA A 12 10.70 -2.29 -12.19
C ALA A 12 11.15 -2.61 -10.75
N LEU A 13 10.35 -2.25 -9.76
CA LEU A 13 10.58 -2.58 -8.35
C LEU A 13 10.07 -3.98 -7.96
N GLY A 14 9.51 -4.75 -8.91
CA GLY A 14 9.01 -6.11 -8.73
C GLY A 14 7.68 -6.20 -7.98
N MET A 15 6.96 -5.08 -7.87
CA MET A 15 5.60 -5.11 -7.35
C MET A 15 4.69 -5.50 -8.54
N ASP A 16 4.54 -6.79 -8.80
CA ASP A 16 3.76 -7.26 -9.97
C ASP A 16 2.45 -7.96 -9.58
N VAL A 17 2.21 -8.11 -8.28
CA VAL A 17 0.99 -8.72 -7.76
C VAL A 17 -0.14 -7.70 -7.77
N GLU A 18 -1.29 -8.13 -8.28
CA GLU A 18 -2.53 -7.37 -8.27
C GLU A 18 -3.65 -8.22 -7.67
N ASN A 19 -4.15 -7.87 -6.49
CA ASN A 19 -5.30 -8.54 -5.88
C ASN A 19 -6.01 -7.63 -4.86
N LEU A 20 -7.19 -8.07 -4.42
CA LEU A 20 -7.99 -7.42 -3.37
C LEU A 20 -8.02 -8.25 -2.08
N GLY A 21 -7.03 -9.14 -1.92
CA GLY A 21 -6.88 -9.97 -0.74
C GLY A 21 -6.72 -9.10 0.51
N LYS A 22 -7.09 -9.65 1.65
CA LYS A 22 -6.89 -9.07 2.97
C LYS A 22 -5.91 -9.94 3.75
N THR A 23 -5.59 -9.50 4.97
CA THR A 23 -4.80 -10.31 5.90
C THR A 23 -5.41 -11.72 6.00
N PRO A 24 -4.65 -12.78 5.68
CA PRO A 24 -5.10 -14.16 5.85
C PRO A 24 -5.58 -14.42 7.27
N SER A 25 -6.56 -15.31 7.46
CA SER A 25 -7.13 -15.58 8.79
C SER A 25 -6.13 -16.17 9.78
N ASN A 26 -5.03 -16.73 9.28
CA ASN A 26 -3.92 -17.27 10.06
C ASN A 26 -2.78 -16.26 10.31
N GLU A 27 -2.91 -15.01 9.86
CA GLU A 27 -1.92 -13.95 10.08
C GLU A 27 -2.50 -12.86 11.02
N THR A 28 -1.63 -12.25 11.82
CA THR A 28 -2.02 -11.12 12.67
C THR A 28 -2.23 -9.89 11.80
N LYS A 29 -3.35 -9.18 12.00
CA LYS A 29 -3.61 -7.92 11.32
C LYS A 29 -2.63 -6.84 11.77
N ARG A 30 -2.20 -6.03 10.81
CA ARG A 30 -1.38 -4.84 11.07
C ARG A 30 -2.10 -3.85 11.98
N SER A 31 -1.33 -3.19 12.84
CA SER A 31 -1.80 -2.31 13.90
C SER A 31 -2.55 -1.08 13.38
N TYR A 32 -2.20 -0.62 12.17
CA TYR A 32 -2.84 0.54 11.53
C TYR A 32 -4.29 0.29 11.10
N LEU A 33 -4.72 -0.98 11.02
CA LEU A 33 -6.08 -1.37 10.65
C LEU A 33 -7.04 -1.17 11.83
N THR A 34 -7.30 0.09 12.16
CA THR A 34 -8.11 0.51 13.31
C THR A 34 -9.61 0.37 13.07
N MET A 35 -10.03 0.21 11.83
CA MET A 35 -11.44 0.16 11.42
C MET A 35 -11.79 -1.18 10.78
N GLY A 36 -13.02 -1.63 11.04
CA GLY A 36 -13.59 -2.80 10.36
C GLY A 36 -13.67 -2.60 8.84
N ALA A 37 -13.54 -3.69 8.09
CA ALA A 37 -13.57 -3.67 6.62
C ALA A 37 -14.81 -2.97 6.05
N LEU A 38 -16.00 -3.23 6.62
CA LEU A 38 -17.26 -2.67 6.12
C LEU A 38 -17.36 -1.17 6.36
N SER A 39 -16.92 -0.68 7.53
CA SER A 39 -16.94 0.75 7.83
C SER A 39 -15.93 1.50 6.96
N ASN A 40 -14.77 0.91 6.68
CA ASN A 40 -13.80 1.48 5.74
C ASN A 40 -14.35 1.61 4.32
N ILE A 41 -15.02 0.56 3.80
CA ILE A 41 -15.62 0.60 2.46
C ILE A 41 -16.72 1.65 2.39
N ALA A 42 -17.65 1.65 3.35
CA ALA A 42 -18.75 2.61 3.40
C ALA A 42 -18.23 4.05 3.45
N MET A 43 -17.22 4.32 4.28
CA MET A 43 -16.60 5.63 4.40
C MET A 43 -15.88 6.05 3.11
N SER A 44 -15.20 5.12 2.43
CA SER A 44 -14.52 5.38 1.15
C SER A 44 -15.50 5.74 0.04
N LEU A 45 -16.61 5.01 -0.07
CA LEU A 45 -17.68 5.30 -1.04
C LEU A 45 -18.34 6.65 -0.78
N TRP A 46 -18.60 6.96 0.49
CA TRP A 46 -19.18 8.23 0.91
C TRP A 46 -18.27 9.41 0.56
N ARG A 47 -16.97 9.31 0.85
CA ARG A 47 -16.00 10.39 0.61
C ARG A 47 -15.63 10.54 -0.87
N GLY A 48 -15.59 9.44 -1.61
CA GLY A 48 -15.25 9.42 -3.03
C GLY A 48 -16.47 9.68 -3.92
N PRO A 49 -17.00 8.66 -4.61
CA PRO A 49 -17.96 8.81 -5.69
C PRO A 49 -19.29 9.48 -5.30
N ILE A 50 -19.74 9.31 -4.05
CA ILE A 50 -21.01 9.91 -3.60
C ILE A 50 -20.87 11.44 -3.45
N LYS A 51 -19.82 11.92 -2.77
CA LYS A 51 -19.56 13.35 -2.61
C LYS A 51 -18.93 14.01 -3.84
N ASN A 52 -18.25 13.24 -4.68
CA ASN A 52 -17.51 13.73 -5.83
C ASN A 52 -17.80 12.89 -7.09
N PRO A 53 -19.03 12.97 -7.65
CA PRO A 53 -19.43 12.14 -8.80
C PRO A 53 -18.56 12.37 -10.05
N SER A 54 -17.98 13.56 -10.20
CA SER A 54 -17.07 13.90 -11.31
C SER A 54 -15.74 13.13 -11.30
N LEU A 55 -15.46 12.40 -10.21
CA LEU A 55 -14.27 11.54 -10.05
C LEU A 55 -14.56 10.05 -10.31
N ILE A 56 -15.82 9.68 -10.59
CA ILE A 56 -16.18 8.30 -10.92
C ILE A 56 -15.38 7.83 -12.13
N GLY A 57 -14.73 6.66 -12.00
CA GLY A 57 -13.91 6.06 -13.05
C GLY A 57 -12.54 6.72 -13.26
N LYS A 58 -12.20 7.77 -12.50
CA LYS A 58 -10.87 8.41 -12.53
C LYS A 58 -9.89 7.84 -11.52
N ASN A 59 -10.24 6.73 -10.88
CA ASN A 59 -9.35 5.99 -9.99
C ASN A 59 -8.35 5.15 -10.80
N GLY A 60 -7.18 4.89 -10.21
CA GLY A 60 -6.24 3.90 -10.73
C GLY A 60 -6.76 2.47 -10.58
N ASN A 61 -5.90 1.51 -10.91
CA ASN A 61 -6.20 0.09 -10.69
C ASN A 61 -6.32 -0.20 -9.19
N ILE A 62 -7.52 -0.57 -8.73
CA ILE A 62 -7.80 -0.79 -7.31
C ILE A 62 -7.13 -2.06 -6.74
N SER A 63 -6.77 -3.01 -7.61
CA SER A 63 -6.06 -4.23 -7.19
C SER A 63 -4.55 -4.05 -7.16
N GLN A 64 -4.03 -2.90 -7.59
CA GLN A 64 -2.61 -2.63 -7.54
C GLN A 64 -2.13 -2.59 -6.09
N LEU A 65 -1.19 -3.46 -5.77
CA LEU A 65 -0.55 -3.50 -4.46
C LEU A 65 0.60 -2.49 -4.41
N GLY A 66 1.32 -2.45 -3.30
CA GLY A 66 2.44 -1.54 -3.07
C GLY A 66 3.61 -2.25 -2.42
N GLY A 67 4.50 -1.46 -1.83
CA GLY A 67 5.64 -1.95 -1.09
C GLY A 67 6.44 -0.82 -0.49
N GLU A 68 7.25 -1.15 0.50
CA GLU A 68 8.14 -0.24 1.19
C GLU A 68 9.59 -0.59 0.86
N PHE A 69 10.40 0.43 0.58
CA PHE A 69 11.78 0.28 0.15
C PHE A 69 12.68 1.27 0.90
N ILE A 70 13.89 0.84 1.24
CA ILE A 70 14.95 1.73 1.72
C ILE A 70 16.02 1.77 0.64
N PHE A 71 16.21 2.94 0.06
CA PHE A 71 17.29 3.20 -0.91
C PHE A 71 18.39 4.00 -0.22
N GLY A 72 19.60 3.47 -0.23
CA GLY A 72 20.80 4.12 0.28
C GLY A 72 21.59 4.84 -0.82
N PRO A 73 22.71 5.47 -0.47
CA PRO A 73 23.64 6.04 -1.44
C PRO A 73 24.08 5.00 -2.48
N GLY A 74 24.31 5.44 -3.72
CA GLY A 74 24.90 4.60 -4.76
C GLY A 74 23.95 3.57 -5.41
N SER A 75 22.64 3.88 -5.50
CA SER A 75 21.64 2.99 -6.14
C SER A 75 21.51 1.63 -5.46
N VAL A 76 21.74 1.57 -4.14
CA VAL A 76 21.58 0.35 -3.34
C VAL A 76 20.20 0.35 -2.68
N CYS A 77 19.50 -0.77 -2.78
CA CYS A 77 18.27 -1.03 -2.02
C CYS A 77 18.62 -1.96 -0.86
N SER A 78 18.63 -1.43 0.37
CA SER A 78 19.00 -2.19 1.57
C SER A 78 17.81 -2.94 2.19
N PHE A 79 16.59 -2.51 1.86
CA PHE A 79 15.35 -3.15 2.31
C PHE A 79 14.29 -3.07 1.22
N ALA A 80 13.55 -4.15 1.03
CA ALA A 80 12.39 -4.20 0.15
C ALA A 80 11.33 -5.13 0.73
N SER A 81 10.18 -4.57 1.07
CA SER A 81 8.96 -5.30 1.40
C SER A 81 7.93 -5.05 0.30
N ARG A 82 7.37 -6.12 -0.26
CA ARG A 82 6.37 -6.05 -1.33
C ARG A 82 5.10 -6.69 -0.81
N MET A 83 4.01 -5.97 -0.92
CA MET A 83 2.73 -6.41 -0.40
C MET A 83 2.24 -7.65 -1.14
N ARG A 84 1.76 -8.64 -0.38
CA ARG A 84 1.09 -9.84 -0.92
C ARG A 84 -0.42 -9.64 -1.03
N HIS A 85 -0.97 -8.72 -0.25
CA HIS A 85 -2.39 -8.37 -0.20
C HIS A 85 -2.58 -6.90 0.21
N THR A 86 -3.80 -6.37 0.12
CA THR A 86 -4.12 -4.93 0.34
C THR A 86 -3.90 -4.41 1.77
N GLU A 87 -3.52 -5.29 2.69
CA GLU A 87 -3.35 -5.03 4.12
C GLU A 87 -1.92 -5.37 4.62
N ASP A 88 -1.00 -5.68 3.69
CA ASP A 88 0.34 -6.22 3.98
C ASP A 88 1.42 -5.13 4.04
N HIS A 89 1.07 -3.93 4.51
CA HIS A 89 2.05 -2.87 4.70
C HIS A 89 3.02 -3.24 5.84
N THR A 90 4.29 -2.90 5.65
CA THR A 90 5.29 -2.95 6.72
C THR A 90 4.92 -1.97 7.82
N GLU A 91 5.04 -2.35 9.09
CA GLU A 91 4.79 -1.41 10.19
C GLU A 91 5.82 -0.28 10.18
N VAL A 92 5.40 0.93 10.57
CA VAL A 92 6.32 2.08 10.59
C VAL A 92 7.49 1.85 11.55
N SER A 93 7.23 1.22 12.70
CA SER A 93 8.25 0.81 13.67
C SER A 93 9.26 -0.19 13.09
N GLU A 94 8.78 -1.16 12.31
CA GLU A 94 9.64 -2.12 11.61
C GLU A 94 10.48 -1.41 10.55
N LEU A 95 9.87 -0.55 9.73
CA LEU A 95 10.59 0.18 8.67
C LEU A 95 11.64 1.13 9.24
N ALA A 96 11.34 1.83 10.35
CA ALA A 96 12.30 2.71 11.00
C ALA A 96 13.49 1.93 11.56
N LYS A 97 13.24 0.77 12.18
CA LYS A 97 14.29 -0.12 12.64
C LYS A 97 15.20 -0.58 11.50
N GLU A 98 14.64 -0.97 10.36
CA GLU A 98 15.40 -1.33 9.15
C GLU A 98 16.19 -0.14 8.57
N ALA A 99 15.70 1.08 8.79
CA ALA A 99 16.42 2.31 8.43
C ALA A 99 17.47 2.75 9.46
N GLY A 100 17.61 2.04 10.59
CA GLY A 100 18.50 2.43 11.69
C GLY A 100 18.00 3.64 12.48
N ILE A 101 16.70 3.89 12.48
CA ILE A 101 16.03 4.99 13.18
C ILE A 101 15.31 4.43 14.42
N GLU A 102 15.51 5.08 15.56
CA GLU A 102 14.79 4.81 16.80
C GLU A 102 13.55 5.72 16.89
N ILE A 103 12.37 5.15 17.12
CA ILE A 103 11.07 5.86 17.24
C ILE A 103 10.22 5.31 18.38
#